data_AF-A0A150LKA0-F1
#
_entry.id   AF-A0A150LKA0-F1
#
_cell.length_a   1.000
_cell.length_b   1.000
_cell.length_c   1.000
_cell.angle_alpha   90.00
_cell.angle_beta   90.00
_cell.angle_gamma   90.00
#
_symmetry.space_group_name_H-M   'P 1'
#
loop_
_entity.id
_entity.type
_entity.pdbx_description
1 polymer ?
#
loop_
_entity_poly.entity_id
_entity_poly.type
_entity_poly.pdbx_seq_one_letter_code
_entity_poly.pdbx_strand_id
1 'polypeptide(L)'
;MFKNERDFRFWLDKAYRDGASSQEIANVLRERYRGITEIPDYVEAFLLNQAYGNKLLVIELDSYDSVPTVFYKGKQILGKVKVSFEWETGDGENKKYPHILIKHVAYDKEISNEVPVLKTISIQDLFRNDG
;
A
#
# COMPACT_ATOMS: atom_id res chain seq x y z
N MET A 1 -9.88 -22.77 -4.68
CA MET A 1 -9.41 -21.66 -3.83
C MET A 1 -8.42 -22.17 -2.80
N PHE A 2 -7.52 -21.32 -2.31
CA PHE A 2 -6.68 -21.69 -1.16
C PHE A 2 -7.56 -21.79 0.08
N LYS A 3 -7.43 -22.86 0.86
CA LYS A 3 -8.30 -23.07 2.03
C LYS A 3 -7.89 -22.19 3.21
N ASN A 4 -6.62 -21.79 3.25
CA ASN A 4 -6.02 -20.96 4.30
C ASN A 4 -4.69 -20.37 3.80
N GLU A 5 -4.09 -19.49 4.60
CA GLU A 5 -2.83 -18.82 4.29
C GLU A 5 -1.65 -19.81 4.14
N ARG A 6 -1.62 -20.91 4.90
CA ARG A 6 -0.54 -21.90 4.83
C ARG A 6 -0.51 -22.58 3.46
N ASP A 7 -1.67 -22.97 2.95
CA ASP A 7 -1.80 -23.56 1.61
C ASP A 7 -1.35 -22.59 0.52
N PHE A 8 -1.69 -21.30 0.68
CA PHE A 8 -1.26 -20.25 -0.23
C PHE A 8 0.26 -20.06 -0.21
N ARG A 9 0.86 -19.94 0.97
CA ARG A 9 2.32 -19.79 1.11
C ARG A 9 3.08 -20.97 0.54
N PHE A 10 2.62 -22.20 0.80
CA PHE A 10 3.23 -23.39 0.23
C PHE A 10 3.19 -23.39 -1.31
N TRP A 11 2.05 -23.02 -1.89
CA TRP A 11 1.91 -22.88 -3.32
C TRP A 11 2.80 -21.75 -3.89
N LEU A 12 2.86 -20.61 -3.21
CA LEU A 12 3.66 -19.46 -3.59
C LEU A 12 5.15 -19.79 -3.62
N ASP A 13 5.66 -20.42 -2.56
CA ASP A 13 7.05 -20.87 -2.46
C ASP A 13 7.40 -21.86 -3.57
N LYS A 14 6.48 -22.78 -3.89
CA LYS A 14 6.66 -23.70 -5.01
C LYS A 14 6.74 -22.93 -6.35
N ALA A 15 5.82 -22.00 -6.60
CA ALA A 15 5.83 -21.21 -7.84
C ALA A 15 7.15 -20.45 -8.04
N TYR A 16 7.67 -19.82 -6.98
CA TYR A 16 8.97 -19.16 -7.03
C TYR A 16 10.13 -20.14 -7.26
N ARG A 17 10.13 -21.31 -6.61
CA ARG A 17 11.13 -22.36 -6.86
C ARG A 17 11.12 -22.88 -8.29
N ASP A 18 9.93 -22.94 -8.89
CA ASP A 18 9.73 -23.35 -10.28
C ASP A 18 10.06 -22.21 -11.28
N GLY A 19 10.50 -21.04 -10.78
CA GLY A 19 11.00 -19.92 -11.60
C GLY A 19 9.94 -18.89 -11.99
N ALA A 20 8.72 -18.97 -11.45
CA ALA A 20 7.68 -18.00 -11.77
C ALA A 20 8.03 -16.61 -11.22
N SER A 21 7.83 -15.59 -12.05
CA SER A 21 7.91 -14.21 -11.62
C SER A 21 6.69 -13.82 -10.78
N SER A 22 6.94 -12.86 -9.90
CA SER A 22 5.97 -12.09 -9.14
C SER A 22 4.75 -11.62 -9.97
N GLN A 23 4.96 -11.18 -11.22
CA GLN A 23 3.88 -10.76 -12.12
C GLN A 23 3.07 -11.94 -12.68
N GLU A 24 3.73 -13.04 -13.04
CA GLU A 24 3.04 -14.25 -13.53
C GLU A 24 2.15 -14.86 -12.44
N ILE A 25 2.66 -14.92 -11.21
CA ILE A 25 1.89 -15.35 -10.03
C ILE A 25 0.67 -14.45 -9.86
N ALA A 26 0.83 -13.13 -9.94
CA ALA A 26 -0.29 -12.19 -9.84
C ALA A 26 -1.36 -12.43 -10.93
N ASN A 27 -0.95 -12.72 -12.17
CA ASN A 27 -1.88 -13.01 -13.25
C ASN A 27 -2.67 -14.31 -12.99
N VAL A 28 -2.01 -15.37 -12.52
CA VAL A 28 -2.67 -16.63 -12.13
C VAL A 28 -3.70 -16.39 -11.02
N LEU A 29 -3.36 -15.57 -10.04
CA LEU A 29 -4.27 -15.24 -8.93
C LEU A 29 -5.46 -14.42 -9.42
N ARG A 30 -5.25 -13.40 -10.27
CA ARG A 30 -6.35 -12.59 -10.84
C ARG A 30 -7.34 -13.45 -11.61
N GLU A 31 -6.87 -14.38 -12.45
CA GLU A 31 -7.75 -15.29 -13.18
C GLU A 31 -8.46 -16.27 -12.24
N ARG A 32 -7.74 -16.82 -11.25
CA ARG A 32 -8.31 -17.77 -10.28
C ARG A 32 -9.43 -17.16 -9.43
N TYR A 33 -9.33 -15.88 -9.10
CA TYR A 33 -10.29 -15.14 -8.28
C TYR A 33 -11.21 -14.24 -9.10
N ARG A 34 -11.22 -14.38 -10.43
CA ARG A 34 -12.07 -13.59 -11.31
C ARG A 34 -13.54 -13.86 -11.00
N GLY A 35 -14.31 -12.78 -10.77
CA GLY A 35 -15.74 -12.86 -10.46
C GLY A 35 -16.07 -13.34 -9.05
N ILE A 36 -15.06 -13.48 -8.18
CA ILE A 36 -15.24 -13.81 -6.77
C ILE A 36 -15.40 -12.51 -5.98
N THR A 37 -16.44 -12.44 -5.16
CA THR A 37 -16.77 -11.24 -4.37
C THR A 37 -15.93 -11.10 -3.10
N GLU A 38 -15.42 -12.21 -2.56
CA GLU A 38 -14.59 -12.22 -1.35
C GLU A 38 -13.25 -12.93 -1.64
N ILE A 39 -12.19 -12.14 -1.78
CA ILE A 39 -10.83 -12.63 -1.94
C ILE A 39 -10.21 -12.76 -0.54
N PRO A 40 -9.56 -13.87 -0.19
CA PRO A 40 -8.88 -13.98 1.10
C PRO A 40 -7.79 -12.90 1.26
N ASP A 41 -7.75 -12.25 2.41
CA ASP A 41 -6.84 -11.12 2.72
C ASP A 41 -5.37 -11.39 2.37
N TYR A 42 -4.89 -12.62 2.55
CA TYR A 42 -3.49 -12.99 2.24
C TYR A 42 -3.21 -13.04 0.73
N VAL A 43 -4.21 -13.31 -0.10
CA VAL A 43 -4.10 -13.23 -1.57
C VAL A 43 -4.17 -11.77 -2.01
N GLU A 44 -5.10 -11.01 -1.46
CA GLU A 44 -5.22 -9.59 -1.73
C GLU A 44 -3.94 -8.83 -1.36
N ALA A 45 -3.39 -9.08 -0.17
CA ALA A 45 -2.12 -8.49 0.26
C ALA A 45 -0.96 -8.79 -0.70
N PHE A 46 -0.89 -10.00 -1.26
CA PHE A 46 0.11 -10.33 -2.28
C PHE A 46 -0.13 -9.51 -3.55
N LEU A 47 -1.36 -9.47 -4.06
CA LEU A 47 -1.71 -8.71 -5.27
C LEU A 47 -1.43 -7.21 -5.12
N LEU A 48 -1.71 -6.65 -3.94
CA LEU A 48 -1.42 -5.26 -3.60
C LEU A 48 0.09 -5.00 -3.53
N ASN A 49 0.86 -5.91 -2.94
CA ASN A 49 2.33 -5.81 -2.94
C ASN A 49 2.89 -5.87 -4.37
N GLN A 50 2.34 -6.72 -5.23
CA GLN A 50 2.73 -6.75 -6.64
C GLN A 50 2.42 -5.45 -7.37
N ALA A 51 1.24 -4.89 -7.15
CA ALA A 51 0.81 -3.66 -7.82
C ALA A 51 1.53 -2.39 -7.30
N TYR A 52 1.91 -2.37 -6.02
CA TYR A 52 2.30 -1.15 -5.31
C TYR A 52 3.56 -1.28 -4.45
N GLY A 53 4.18 -2.45 -4.34
CA GLY A 53 5.30 -2.73 -3.42
C GLY A 53 6.57 -1.97 -3.73
N ASN A 54 6.74 -1.51 -4.98
CA ASN A 54 7.85 -0.64 -5.40
C ASN A 54 7.48 0.85 -5.47
N LYS A 55 6.21 1.22 -5.20
CA LYS A 55 5.74 2.61 -5.27
C LYS A 55 5.87 3.28 -3.91
N LEU A 56 6.38 4.51 -3.91
CA LEU A 56 6.50 5.31 -2.69
C LEU A 56 5.13 5.68 -2.12
N LEU A 57 4.23 6.16 -2.98
CA LEU A 57 2.88 6.61 -2.63
C LEU A 57 1.93 6.22 -3.77
N VAL A 58 0.76 5.72 -3.41
CA VAL A 58 -0.37 5.49 -4.32
C VAL A 58 -1.60 6.07 -3.66
N ILE A 59 -2.33 6.91 -4.40
CA ILE A 59 -3.62 7.47 -4.00
C ILE A 59 -4.61 7.09 -5.09
N GLU A 60 -5.63 6.34 -4.71
CA GLU A 60 -6.71 5.91 -5.59
C GLU A 60 -8.01 6.53 -5.10
N LEU A 61 -8.77 7.07 -6.04
CA LEU A 61 -10.03 7.76 -5.80
C LEU A 61 -11.03 7.25 -6.83
N ASP A 62 -12.03 6.49 -6.39
CA ASP A 62 -12.98 5.82 -7.29
C ASP A 62 -13.97 6.81 -7.90
N SER A 63 -14.35 7.82 -7.13
CA SER A 63 -15.27 8.91 -7.52
C SER A 63 -14.93 10.19 -6.76
N TYR A 64 -15.39 11.33 -7.25
CA TYR A 64 -15.01 12.66 -6.73
C TYR A 64 -15.24 12.81 -5.22
N ASP A 65 -16.29 12.17 -4.69
CA ASP A 65 -16.72 12.22 -3.29
C ASP A 65 -16.29 11.00 -2.46
N SER A 66 -15.58 10.04 -3.05
CA SER A 66 -15.09 8.87 -2.33
C SER A 66 -13.97 9.22 -1.33
N VAL A 67 -13.85 8.41 -0.28
CA VAL A 67 -12.68 8.46 0.61
C VAL A 67 -11.52 7.77 -0.10
N PRO A 68 -10.38 8.45 -0.34
CA PRO A 68 -9.30 7.88 -1.11
C PRO A 68 -8.69 6.65 -0.40
N THR A 69 -8.35 5.64 -1.18
CA THR A 69 -7.46 4.56 -0.73
C THR A 69 -6.03 5.03 -0.89
N VAL A 70 -5.21 4.88 0.17
CA VAL A 70 -3.82 5.35 0.16
C VAL A 70 -2.90 4.23 0.58
N PHE A 71 -1.88 3.98 -0.24
CA PHE A 71 -0.77 3.09 0.06
C PHE A 71 0.52 3.90 0.18
N TYR A 72 1.28 3.66 1.24
CA TYR A 72 2.62 4.22 1.41
C TYR A 72 3.63 3.09 1.52
N LYS A 73 4.64 3.08 0.64
CA LYS A 73 5.63 1.99 0.51
C LYS A 73 4.97 0.60 0.45
N GLY A 74 3.93 0.48 -0.38
CA GLY A 74 3.15 -0.75 -0.56
C GLY A 74 2.20 -1.15 0.59
N LYS A 75 2.17 -0.40 1.71
CA LYS A 75 1.24 -0.68 2.84
C LYS A 75 0.04 0.24 2.78
N GLN A 76 -1.16 -0.33 2.83
CA GLN A 76 -2.40 0.45 2.93
C GLN A 76 -2.45 1.18 4.26
N ILE A 77 -2.74 2.48 4.22
CA ILE A 77 -2.96 3.28 5.42
C ILE A 77 -4.46 3.25 5.72
N LEU A 78 -4.84 2.72 6.88
CA LEU A 78 -6.21 2.71 7.39
C LEU A 78 -6.46 3.90 8.33
N GLY A 79 -7.73 4.19 8.65
CA GLY A 79 -8.08 5.24 9.63
C GLY A 79 -7.67 6.66 9.23
N LYS A 80 -7.67 6.96 7.92
CA LYS A 80 -7.19 8.24 7.38
C LYS A 80 -8.10 9.39 7.81
N VAL A 81 -7.49 10.46 8.29
CA VAL A 81 -8.17 11.70 8.72
C VAL A 81 -7.92 12.82 7.70
N LYS A 82 -6.70 12.90 7.16
CA LYS A 82 -6.33 13.88 6.14
C LYS A 82 -5.29 13.29 5.21
N VAL A 83 -5.45 13.52 3.91
CA VAL A 83 -4.46 13.23 2.88
C VAL A 83 -4.24 14.53 2.12
N SER A 84 -3.00 14.99 2.04
CA SER A 84 -2.59 16.16 1.27
C SER A 84 -1.44 15.75 0.37
N PHE A 85 -1.59 15.97 -0.93
CA PHE A 85 -0.55 15.78 -1.92
C PHE A 85 -0.46 17.04 -2.76
N GLU A 86 0.72 17.65 -2.75
CA GLU A 86 1.02 18.82 -3.55
C GLU A 86 2.37 18.60 -4.21
N TRP A 87 2.45 18.91 -5.50
CA TRP A 87 3.68 18.83 -6.26
C TRP A 87 3.71 19.99 -7.24
N GLU A 88 4.90 20.49 -7.49
CA GLU A 88 5.15 21.61 -8.39
C GLU A 88 6.24 21.19 -9.38
N THR A 89 6.15 21.69 -10.62
CA THR A 89 7.26 21.62 -11.56
C THR A 89 8.35 22.59 -11.15
N GLY A 90 9.63 22.20 -11.28
CA GLY A 90 10.74 23.13 -11.10
C GLY A 90 10.77 24.20 -12.19
N ASP A 91 11.38 25.34 -11.86
CA ASP A 91 11.60 26.49 -12.75
C ASP A 91 12.94 26.44 -13.51
N GLY A 92 13.64 25.30 -13.43
CA GLY A 92 14.97 25.09 -14.03
C GLY A 92 16.14 25.32 -13.08
N GLU A 93 15.94 26.10 -12.01
CA GLU A 93 16.98 26.39 -11.01
C GLU A 93 16.71 25.70 -9.66
N ASN A 94 15.44 25.46 -9.31
CA ASN A 94 15.07 24.84 -8.05
C ASN A 94 14.39 23.47 -8.25
N LYS A 95 14.99 22.42 -7.68
CA LYS A 95 14.35 21.12 -7.60
C LYS A 95 13.23 21.18 -6.54
N LYS A 96 11.97 21.02 -6.97
CA LYS A 96 10.82 20.91 -6.08
C LYS A 96 10.60 19.44 -5.70
N TYR A 97 10.38 19.20 -4.41
CA TYR A 97 9.99 17.88 -3.90
C TYR A 97 8.49 17.88 -3.58
N PRO A 98 7.80 16.74 -3.76
CA PRO A 98 6.40 16.65 -3.44
C PRO A 98 6.16 16.87 -1.93
N HIS A 99 5.20 17.73 -1.60
CA HIS A 99 4.65 17.84 -0.25
C HIS A 99 3.62 16.72 -0.05
N ILE A 100 3.96 15.76 0.82
CA ILE A 100 3.09 14.63 1.15
C ILE A 100 2.81 14.68 2.64
N LEU A 101 1.53 14.82 3.00
CA LEU A 101 1.06 14.79 4.38
C LEU A 101 -0.11 13.82 4.51
N ILE A 102 0.06 12.80 5.35
CA ILE A 102 -1.00 11.84 5.65
C ILE A 102 -1.18 11.80 7.17
N LYS A 103 -2.36 12.21 7.64
CA LYS A 103 -2.78 12.05 9.04
C LYS A 103 -3.72 10.86 9.13
N HIS A 104 -3.45 9.95 10.06
CA HIS A 104 -4.29 8.78 10.26
C HIS A 104 -4.30 8.37 11.73
N VAL A 105 -5.40 7.75 12.14
CA VAL A 105 -5.51 7.08 13.43
C VAL A 105 -4.84 5.71 13.33
N ALA A 106 -3.99 5.38 14.29
CA ALA A 106 -3.44 4.04 14.44
C ALA A 106 -3.84 3.47 15.79
N TYR A 107 -4.21 2.19 15.78
CA TYR A 107 -4.38 1.38 16.97
C TYR A 107 -3.10 0.58 17.16
N ASP A 108 -2.37 0.86 18.24
CA ASP A 108 -1.13 0.15 18.52
C ASP A 108 -1.48 -1.24 19.08
N LYS A 109 -1.23 -2.29 18.28
CA LYS A 109 -1.65 -3.65 18.62
C LYS A 109 -0.83 -4.27 19.76
N GLU A 110 0.29 -3.66 20.16
CA GLU A 110 1.14 -4.16 21.25
C GLU A 110 0.66 -3.74 22.65
N ILE A 111 -0.28 -2.81 22.76
CA ILE A 111 -0.86 -2.37 24.03
C ILE A 111 -2.36 -2.63 23.97
N SER A 112 -2.81 -3.72 24.58
CA SER A 112 -4.15 -4.30 24.45
C SER A 112 -5.30 -3.46 25.03
N ASN A 113 -5.11 -2.17 25.34
CA ASN A 113 -6.10 -1.33 26.03
C ASN A 113 -6.12 0.17 25.65
N GLU A 114 -5.52 0.65 24.55
CA GLU A 114 -5.30 2.11 24.40
C GLU A 114 -5.99 2.88 23.25
N VAL A 115 -6.21 4.15 23.60
CA VAL A 115 -6.85 5.26 22.88
C VAL A 115 -6.23 5.45 21.49
N PRO A 116 -7.04 5.71 20.45
CA PRO A 116 -6.53 5.98 19.11
C PRO A 116 -5.51 7.13 19.09
N VAL A 117 -4.31 6.88 18.56
CA VAL A 117 -3.25 7.90 18.42
C VAL A 117 -3.22 8.44 17.00
N LEU A 118 -3.16 9.78 16.85
CA LEU A 118 -2.99 10.43 15.56
C LEU A 118 -1.53 10.34 15.10
N LYS A 119 -1.27 9.55 14.06
CA LYS A 119 0.04 9.44 13.40
C LYS A 119 0.09 10.33 12.16
N THR A 120 1.28 10.87 11.88
CA THR A 120 1.53 11.73 10.72
C THR A 120 2.70 11.17 9.91
N ILE A 121 2.50 11.04 8.60
CA ILE A 121 3.55 10.79 7.62
C ILE A 121 3.80 12.10 6.88
N SER A 122 4.99 12.67 7.05
CA SER A 122 5.47 13.87 6.36
C SER A 122 6.78 13.53 5.66
N ILE A 123 6.84 13.72 4.33
CA ILE A 123 8.03 13.37 3.52
C ILE A 123 8.92 14.59 3.28
N GLN A 124 8.45 15.79 3.59
CA GLN A 124 9.27 17.00 3.52
C GLN A 124 10.44 16.99 4.52
N ASP A 125 10.28 16.28 5.63
CA ASP A 125 11.28 16.22 6.70
C ASP A 125 12.41 15.22 6.41
N LEU A 126 12.29 14.40 5.36
CA LEU A 126 13.30 13.40 4.98
C LEU A 126 14.46 13.96 4.15
N PHE A 127 14.32 15.19 3.61
CA PHE A 127 15.33 15.82 2.73
C PHE A 127 15.90 17.13 3.30
N ARG A 128 15.61 17.45 4.56
CA ARG A 128 16.10 18.66 5.24
C ARG A 128 17.48 18.51 5.91
N ASN A 129 18.05 17.30 5.96
CA ASN A 129 19.27 17.01 6.72
C ASN A 129 20.55 16.86 5.87
N ASP A 130 20.51 17.18 4.58
CA ASP A 130 21.69 17.06 3.69
C ASP A 130 22.35 18.43 3.41
N GLY A 131 22.21 19.39 4.33
CA GLY A 131 22.78 20.74 4.25
C GLY A 131 24.11 20.86 4.97
#